data_AF-X1KXT5-F1
#
_entry.id   AF-X1KXT5-F1
#
_cell.length_a   1.000
_cell.length_b   1.000
_cell.length_c   1.000
_cell.angle_alpha   90.00
_cell.angle_beta   90.00
_cell.angle_gamma   90.00
#
_symmetry.space_group_name_H-M   'P 1'
#
loop_
_entity.id
_entity.type
_entity.pdbx_description
1 polymer ?
#
loop_
_entity_poly.entity_id
_entity_poly.type
_entity_poly.pdbx_seq_one_letter_code
_entity_poly.pdbx_strand_id
1 'polypeptide(L)'
;GAEWRVDDESYVDIALEAVAPPVAGTISRMELEYDEARASIPAYDIPQGKRGLVHIWGRNDMAEAQRLGISWVVKDPDGVVVEEYSAWEAWPYTGAGSEHEFIGGRFNLDKVGTYTINVGLLMNPEDPIYVDSYYGTLCTVAAVVPEYQGTISRKELKYDATASPIPVG
;
A
#
# COMPACT_ATOMS: atom_id res chain seq x y z
N GLY A 1 21.41 -56.01 -52.15
CA GLY A 1 21.21 -54.70 -51.54
C GLY A 1 20.57 -54.94 -50.18
N ALA A 2 21.14 -54.38 -49.12
CA ALA A 2 20.55 -54.47 -47.78
C ALA A 2 19.34 -53.52 -47.72
N GLU A 3 18.18 -54.08 -47.44
CA GLU A 3 16.92 -53.35 -47.22
C GLU A 3 16.90 -52.92 -45.75
N TRP A 4 17.09 -51.63 -45.50
CA TRP A 4 16.95 -51.04 -44.17
C TRP A 4 15.46 -50.94 -43.83
N ARG A 5 15.04 -51.59 -42.73
CA ARG A 5 13.78 -51.26 -42.06
C ARG A 5 14.08 -50.25 -40.98
N VAL A 6 13.31 -49.16 -40.96
CA VAL A 6 13.35 -48.12 -39.94
C VAL A 6 12.34 -48.51 -38.87
N ASP A 7 12.79 -48.82 -37.66
CA ASP A 7 11.98 -49.18 -36.48
C ASP A 7 11.96 -48.07 -35.41
N ASP A 8 12.18 -46.83 -35.81
CA ASP A 8 12.09 -45.67 -34.92
C ASP A 8 10.62 -45.24 -34.70
N GLU A 9 9.95 -45.87 -33.74
CA GLU A 9 8.80 -45.24 -33.06
C GLU A 9 9.32 -44.43 -31.87
N SER A 10 9.68 -43.16 -32.11
CA SER A 10 9.91 -42.21 -31.03
C SER A 10 8.57 -41.71 -30.50
N TYR A 11 8.19 -42.12 -29.29
CA TYR A 11 7.10 -41.46 -28.56
C TYR A 11 7.57 -40.05 -28.16
N VAL A 12 6.85 -39.04 -28.63
CA VAL A 12 6.96 -37.68 -28.12
C VAL A 12 5.94 -37.57 -27.01
N ASP A 13 6.40 -37.47 -25.76
CA ASP A 13 5.56 -37.01 -24.66
C ASP A 13 5.24 -35.52 -24.91
N ILE A 14 4.20 -35.26 -25.70
CA ILE A 14 3.60 -33.94 -25.78
C ILE A 14 2.92 -33.72 -24.43
N ALA A 15 3.59 -33.04 -23.51
CA ALA A 15 2.95 -32.49 -22.33
C ALA A 15 1.85 -31.54 -22.81
N LEU A 16 0.60 -31.99 -22.75
CA LEU A 16 -0.55 -31.13 -22.93
C LEU A 16 -0.51 -30.14 -21.78
N GLU A 17 -0.09 -28.91 -22.06
CA GLU A 17 -0.08 -27.81 -21.11
C GLU A 17 -1.53 -27.62 -20.62
N ALA A 18 -1.79 -28.07 -19.39
CA ALA A 18 -3.11 -27.96 -18.79
C ALA A 18 -3.38 -26.47 -18.56
N VAL A 19 -4.31 -25.89 -19.32
CA VAL A 19 -4.75 -24.52 -19.10
C VAL A 19 -5.39 -24.46 -17.71
N ALA A 20 -4.76 -23.72 -16.80
CA ALA A 20 -5.31 -23.51 -15.46
C ALA A 20 -6.74 -22.91 -15.57
N PRO A 21 -7.70 -23.36 -14.76
CA PRO A 21 -9.04 -22.81 -14.77
C PRO A 21 -8.98 -21.30 -14.48
N PRO A 22 -9.85 -20.47 -15.11
CA PRO A 22 -9.88 -19.04 -14.82
C PRO A 22 -10.21 -18.82 -13.35
N VAL A 23 -9.39 -18.03 -12.67
CA VAL A 23 -9.53 -17.65 -11.26
C VAL A 23 -9.99 -16.20 -11.16
N ALA A 24 -10.77 -15.88 -10.11
CA ALA A 24 -11.31 -14.55 -9.89
C ALA A 24 -11.32 -14.21 -8.39
N GLY A 25 -10.95 -12.96 -8.08
CA GLY A 25 -10.97 -12.42 -6.73
C GLY A 25 -10.98 -10.89 -6.78
N THR A 26 -11.24 -10.27 -5.63
CA THR A 26 -11.39 -8.82 -5.51
C THR A 26 -10.66 -8.32 -4.26
N ILE A 27 -9.95 -7.20 -4.35
CA ILE A 27 -9.51 -6.43 -3.19
C ILE A 27 -10.74 -5.72 -2.62
N SER A 28 -11.29 -6.25 -1.54
CA SER A 28 -12.58 -5.79 -1.01
C SER A 28 -12.44 -4.63 -0.01
N ARG A 29 -11.29 -4.52 0.65
CA ARG A 29 -11.01 -3.46 1.63
C ARG A 29 -9.52 -3.20 1.78
N MET A 30 -9.18 -1.94 2.04
CA MET A 30 -7.82 -1.49 2.33
C MET A 30 -7.85 -0.47 3.46
N GLU A 31 -7.00 -0.68 4.47
CA GLU A 31 -6.87 0.19 5.63
C GLU A 31 -5.39 0.45 5.95
N LEU A 32 -5.10 1.66 6.42
CA LEU A 32 -3.82 2.05 7.01
C LEU A 32 -4.02 2.20 8.51
N GLU A 33 -3.25 1.43 9.28
CA GLU A 33 -3.16 1.60 10.73
C GLU A 33 -2.00 2.52 11.10
N TYR A 34 -2.28 3.55 11.90
CA TYR A 34 -1.33 4.49 12.49
C TYR A 34 -1.84 4.89 13.88
N ASP A 35 -0.96 5.03 14.86
CA ASP A 35 -1.34 5.39 16.25
C ASP A 35 -2.44 4.50 16.87
N GLU A 36 -2.39 3.18 16.63
CA GLU A 36 -3.42 2.24 17.09
C GLU A 36 -4.83 2.51 16.53
N ALA A 37 -4.97 3.44 15.58
CA ALA A 37 -6.18 3.74 14.84
C ALA A 37 -6.09 3.25 13.39
N ARG A 38 -7.23 2.90 12.80
CA ARG A 38 -7.33 2.48 11.40
C ARG A 38 -8.13 3.49 10.58
N ALA A 39 -7.63 3.82 9.39
CA ALA A 39 -8.34 4.63 8.41
C ALA A 39 -8.39 3.89 7.07
N SER A 40 -9.47 4.07 6.30
CA SER A 40 -9.56 3.56 4.95
C SER A 40 -8.50 4.19 4.06
N ILE A 41 -7.96 3.42 3.11
CA ILE A 41 -7.01 3.92 2.11
C ILE A 41 -7.80 4.53 0.93
N PRO A 42 -7.47 5.76 0.47
CA PRO A 42 -6.41 6.64 0.97
C PRO A 42 -6.76 7.29 2.33
N ALA A 43 -5.79 7.32 3.24
CA ALA A 43 -5.90 8.05 4.51
C ALA A 43 -5.36 9.49 4.38
N TYR A 44 -5.82 10.41 5.21
CA TYR A 44 -5.50 11.84 5.06
C TYR A 44 -5.03 12.47 6.36
N ASP A 45 -4.21 13.51 6.22
CA ASP A 45 -3.73 14.37 7.30
C ASP A 45 -3.05 13.60 8.43
N ILE A 46 -2.30 12.56 8.06
CA ILE A 46 -1.54 11.75 9.00
C ILE A 46 -0.41 12.61 9.58
N PRO A 47 -0.26 12.73 10.91
CA PRO A 47 0.86 13.46 11.48
C PRO A 47 2.20 12.88 11.01
N GLN A 48 3.17 13.73 10.72
CA GLN A 48 4.54 13.32 10.42
C GLN A 48 5.17 12.59 11.62
N GLY A 49 6.02 11.59 11.33
CA GLY A 49 6.77 10.84 12.34
C GLY A 49 6.00 9.65 12.93
N LYS A 50 4.87 9.27 12.33
CA LYS A 50 4.09 8.10 12.71
C LYS A 50 4.59 6.84 12.01
N ARG A 51 4.09 5.67 12.44
CA ARG A 51 4.39 4.39 11.80
C ARG A 51 3.13 3.80 11.17
N GLY A 52 3.18 3.57 9.86
CA GLY A 52 2.10 2.93 9.11
C GLY A 52 2.19 1.40 9.18
N LEU A 53 1.04 0.75 9.11
CA LEU A 53 0.87 -0.70 8.89
C LEU A 53 -0.31 -0.89 7.93
N VAL A 54 -0.05 -1.56 6.80
CA VAL A 54 -1.08 -1.78 5.77
C VAL A 54 -1.86 -3.06 6.07
N HIS A 55 -3.18 -2.96 5.95
CA HIS A 55 -4.13 -4.07 6.03
C HIS A 55 -4.95 -4.14 4.74
N ILE A 56 -4.97 -5.29 4.09
CA ILE A 56 -5.69 -5.50 2.83
C ILE A 56 -6.50 -6.79 2.91
N TRP A 57 -7.77 -6.71 2.52
CA TRP A 57 -8.64 -7.87 2.45
C TRP A 57 -8.80 -8.29 0.99
N GLY A 58 -8.41 -9.53 0.70
CA GLY A 58 -8.69 -10.20 -0.56
C GLY A 58 -9.92 -11.08 -0.42
N ARG A 59 -10.86 -10.96 -1.34
CA ARG A 59 -12.06 -11.80 -1.45
C ARG A 59 -11.87 -12.85 -2.52
N ASN A 60 -12.23 -14.10 -2.21
CA ASN A 60 -12.29 -15.18 -3.17
C ASN A 60 -13.66 -15.17 -3.89
N ASP A 61 -13.68 -14.86 -5.19
CA ASP A 61 -14.91 -14.84 -5.99
C ASP A 61 -15.23 -16.18 -6.67
N MET A 62 -14.43 -17.21 -6.40
CA MET A 62 -14.68 -18.57 -6.88
C MET A 62 -15.73 -19.30 -6.04
N ALA A 63 -16.33 -20.34 -6.63
CA ALA A 63 -17.27 -21.22 -5.95
C ALA A 63 -16.61 -22.24 -5.00
N GLU A 64 -15.28 -22.37 -5.10
CA GLU A 64 -14.47 -23.29 -4.30
C GLU A 64 -13.43 -22.51 -3.48
N ALA A 65 -12.90 -23.14 -2.43
CA ALA A 65 -11.84 -22.53 -1.64
C ALA A 65 -10.57 -22.33 -2.47
N GLN A 66 -9.97 -21.15 -2.41
CA GLN A 66 -8.75 -20.80 -3.13
C GLN A 66 -7.72 -20.25 -2.17
N ARG A 67 -6.45 -20.59 -2.38
CA ARG A 67 -5.35 -19.99 -1.63
C ARG A 67 -5.07 -18.60 -2.20
N LEU A 68 -5.30 -17.57 -1.39
CA LEU A 68 -5.02 -16.20 -1.79
C LEU A 68 -3.56 -15.82 -1.56
N GLY A 69 -3.01 -15.02 -2.46
CA GLY A 69 -1.72 -14.36 -2.31
C GLY A 69 -1.87 -12.85 -2.41
N ILE A 70 -0.91 -12.11 -1.87
CA ILE A 70 -0.87 -10.65 -1.97
C ILE A 70 0.56 -10.21 -2.25
N SER A 71 0.69 -9.08 -2.95
CA SER A 71 1.92 -8.31 -3.03
C SER A 71 1.60 -6.83 -2.97
N TRP A 72 2.44 -6.04 -2.30
CA TRP A 72 2.39 -4.59 -2.43
C TRP A 72 3.73 -3.90 -2.24
N VAL A 73 3.82 -2.68 -2.78
CA VAL A 73 4.95 -1.78 -2.62
C VAL A 73 4.43 -0.42 -2.18
N VAL A 74 4.95 0.09 -1.06
CA VAL A 74 4.70 1.45 -0.57
C VAL A 74 5.90 2.33 -0.91
N LYS A 75 5.64 3.49 -1.51
CA LYS A 75 6.65 4.52 -1.80
C LYS A 75 6.36 5.80 -1.06
N ASP A 76 7.43 6.43 -0.58
CA ASP A 76 7.38 7.76 0.02
C ASP A 76 7.19 8.88 -1.03
N PRO A 77 7.04 10.15 -0.60
CA PRO A 77 6.85 11.28 -1.51
C PRO A 77 7.98 11.51 -2.51
N ASP A 78 9.19 11.01 -2.23
CA ASP A 78 10.34 11.10 -3.14
C ASP A 78 10.42 9.88 -4.08
N GLY A 79 9.48 8.94 -3.97
CA GLY A 79 9.42 7.71 -4.75
C GLY A 79 10.31 6.58 -4.21
N VAL A 80 10.87 6.71 -3.01
CA VAL A 80 11.69 5.66 -2.37
C VAL A 80 10.78 4.60 -1.79
N VAL A 81 11.09 3.33 -2.04
CA VAL A 81 10.36 2.20 -1.45
C VAL A 81 10.61 2.16 0.06
N VAL A 82 9.55 2.30 0.84
CA VAL A 82 9.58 2.23 2.32
C VAL A 82 9.00 0.92 2.85
N GLU A 83 8.24 0.20 2.03
CA GLU A 83 7.78 -1.16 2.31
C GLU A 83 7.63 -1.94 0.99
N GLU A 84 8.05 -3.19 1.00
CA GLU A 84 7.72 -4.19 0.00
C GLU A 84 7.29 -5.45 0.75
N TYR A 85 6.07 -5.92 0.48
CA TYR A 85 5.46 -7.04 1.19
C TYR A 85 4.84 -8.03 0.20
N SER A 86 4.99 -9.31 0.50
CA SER A 86 4.25 -10.37 -0.18
C SER A 86 4.02 -11.55 0.75
N ALA A 87 2.88 -12.22 0.57
CA ALA A 87 2.54 -13.40 1.34
C ALA A 87 1.52 -14.27 0.59
N TRP A 88 1.51 -15.55 0.94
CA TRP A 88 0.44 -16.47 0.58
C TRP A 88 -0.27 -16.92 1.86
N GLU A 89 -1.59 -16.97 1.82
CA GLU A 89 -2.43 -17.48 2.89
C GLU A 89 -1.97 -18.88 3.35
N ALA A 90 -1.99 -19.12 4.66
CA ALA A 90 -1.79 -20.45 5.23
C ALA A 90 -3.12 -21.21 5.31
N TRP A 91 -3.08 -22.55 5.29
CA TRP A 91 -4.29 -23.36 5.45
C TRP A 91 -4.99 -23.08 6.80
N PRO A 92 -6.33 -23.03 6.86
CA PRO A 92 -7.30 -23.28 5.78
C PRO A 92 -7.41 -22.12 4.79
N TYR A 93 -7.64 -22.45 3.52
CA TYR A 93 -7.77 -21.47 2.44
C TYR A 93 -9.14 -20.77 2.43
N THR A 94 -9.16 -19.58 1.83
CA THR A 94 -10.35 -18.72 1.76
C THR A 94 -11.50 -19.41 1.04
N GLY A 95 -12.60 -19.66 1.76
CA GLY A 95 -13.82 -20.24 1.19
C GLY A 95 -14.50 -19.34 0.16
N ALA A 96 -15.45 -19.92 -0.59
CA ALA A 96 -16.21 -19.21 -1.62
C ALA A 96 -16.88 -17.94 -1.08
N GLY A 97 -16.66 -16.81 -1.75
CA GLY A 97 -17.20 -15.50 -1.39
C GLY A 97 -16.66 -14.89 -0.09
N SER A 98 -15.74 -15.57 0.60
CA SER A 98 -15.15 -15.13 1.87
C SER A 98 -13.90 -14.27 1.65
N GLU A 99 -13.40 -13.67 2.72
CA GLU A 99 -12.27 -12.74 2.70
C GLU A 99 -11.12 -13.22 3.59
N HIS A 100 -9.89 -12.84 3.21
CA HIS A 100 -8.67 -13.03 3.99
C HIS A 100 -7.97 -11.69 4.21
N GLU A 101 -7.59 -11.40 5.46
CA GLU A 101 -6.81 -10.22 5.81
C GLU A 101 -5.31 -10.51 5.68
N PHE A 102 -4.63 -9.71 4.87
CA PHE A 102 -3.18 -9.63 4.82
C PHE A 102 -2.71 -8.40 5.58
N ILE A 103 -1.71 -8.58 6.44
CA ILE A 103 -1.12 -7.53 7.28
C ILE A 103 0.36 -7.43 6.95
N GLY A 104 0.83 -6.22 6.62
CA GLY A 104 2.21 -5.96 6.23
C GLY A 104 3.22 -5.84 7.37
N GLY A 105 4.34 -5.22 7.02
CA GLY A 105 5.31 -4.69 7.96
C GLY A 105 5.01 -3.25 8.38
N ARG A 106 5.66 -2.80 9.45
CA ARG A 106 5.62 -1.41 9.89
C ARG A 106 6.68 -0.58 9.17
N PHE A 107 6.29 0.57 8.62
CA PHE A 107 7.19 1.54 8.00
C PHE A 107 6.98 2.95 8.58
N ASN A 108 7.93 3.85 8.33
CA ASN A 108 7.88 5.21 8.85
C ASN A 108 7.18 6.17 7.89
N LEU A 109 6.41 7.11 8.46
CA LEU A 109 5.76 8.22 7.79
C LEU A 109 6.51 9.53 8.12
N ASP A 110 7.82 9.54 7.86
CA ASP A 110 8.72 10.62 8.31
C ASP A 110 8.78 11.81 7.34
N LYS A 111 8.27 11.66 6.11
CA LYS A 111 8.23 12.71 5.10
C LYS A 111 6.83 13.25 4.93
N VAL A 112 6.69 14.57 4.87
CA VAL A 112 5.44 15.27 4.52
C VAL A 112 5.17 15.06 3.03
N GLY A 113 3.91 14.82 2.68
CA GLY A 113 3.48 14.62 1.29
C GLY A 113 2.72 13.33 1.09
N THR A 114 2.59 12.95 -0.18
CA THR A 114 1.78 11.79 -0.61
C THR A 114 2.64 10.53 -0.64
N TYR A 115 2.23 9.51 0.11
CA TYR A 115 2.74 8.15 -0.04
C TYR A 115 1.85 7.42 -1.02
N THR A 116 2.44 6.54 -1.83
CA THR A 116 1.71 5.74 -2.82
C THR A 116 1.81 4.26 -2.49
N ILE A 117 0.82 3.49 -2.93
CA ILE A 117 0.82 2.04 -2.82
C ILE A 117 0.40 1.42 -4.15
N ASN A 118 1.08 0.34 -4.50
CA ASN A 118 0.69 -0.59 -5.55
C ASN A 118 0.40 -1.94 -4.90
N VAL A 119 -0.79 -2.50 -5.13
CA VAL A 119 -1.26 -3.76 -4.57
C VAL A 119 -1.66 -4.69 -5.71
N GLY A 120 -1.31 -5.96 -5.60
CA GLY A 120 -1.88 -7.02 -6.43
C GLY A 120 -2.34 -8.19 -5.57
N LEU A 121 -3.58 -8.62 -5.81
CA LEU A 121 -4.17 -9.86 -5.27
C LEU A 121 -3.90 -10.99 -6.25
N LEU A 122 -3.43 -12.12 -5.73
CA LEU A 122 -2.99 -13.27 -6.52
C LEU A 122 -3.76 -14.54 -6.16
N MET A 123 -3.86 -15.45 -7.13
CA MET A 123 -4.27 -16.84 -6.97
C MET A 123 -3.30 -17.74 -7.75
N ASN A 124 -3.41 -19.06 -7.58
CA ASN A 124 -2.57 -20.07 -8.23
C ASN A 124 -1.07 -19.98 -7.86
N PRO A 125 -0.65 -20.41 -6.64
CA PRO A 125 0.70 -20.17 -6.13
C PRO A 125 1.85 -20.77 -6.97
N GLU A 126 1.62 -21.83 -7.72
CA GLU A 126 2.63 -22.46 -8.59
C GLU A 126 2.87 -21.66 -9.88
N ASP A 127 1.86 -20.93 -10.35
CA ASP A 127 1.92 -20.01 -11.48
C ASP A 127 1.04 -18.79 -11.20
N PRO A 128 1.54 -17.82 -10.41
CA PRO A 128 0.72 -16.76 -9.83
C PRO A 128 -0.01 -15.89 -10.85
N ILE A 129 -1.33 -15.80 -10.70
CA ILE A 129 -2.21 -14.98 -11.52
C ILE A 129 -2.70 -13.80 -10.69
N TYR A 130 -2.50 -12.58 -11.20
CA TYR A 130 -3.13 -11.37 -10.64
C TYR A 130 -4.62 -11.38 -10.96
N VAL A 131 -5.45 -11.45 -9.91
CA VAL A 131 -6.91 -11.45 -10.04
C VAL A 131 -7.52 -10.07 -9.79
N ASP A 132 -6.83 -9.21 -9.04
CA ASP A 132 -7.18 -7.81 -8.86
C ASP A 132 -5.95 -6.97 -8.52
N SER A 133 -6.02 -5.64 -8.74
CA SER A 133 -4.93 -4.72 -8.44
C SER A 133 -5.40 -3.32 -8.12
N TYR A 134 -4.64 -2.63 -7.28
CA TYR A 134 -4.86 -1.24 -6.92
C TYR A 134 -3.57 -0.44 -7.03
N TYR A 135 -3.64 0.72 -7.69
CA TYR A 135 -2.53 1.68 -7.80
C TYR A 135 -3.04 3.05 -7.39
N GLY A 136 -2.45 3.64 -6.35
CA GLY A 136 -2.92 4.94 -5.92
C GLY A 136 -2.23 5.50 -4.69
N THR A 137 -2.90 6.48 -4.10
CA THR A 137 -2.47 7.11 -2.85
C THR A 137 -2.69 6.15 -1.70
N LEU A 138 -1.64 5.92 -0.91
CA LEU A 138 -1.76 5.27 0.38
C LEU A 138 -2.30 6.26 1.41
N CYS A 139 -1.60 7.38 1.57
CA CYS A 139 -1.98 8.43 2.49
C CYS A 139 -1.31 9.77 2.17
N THR A 140 -1.83 10.84 2.78
CA THR A 140 -1.13 12.13 2.89
C THR A 140 -0.62 12.36 4.31
N VAL A 141 0.66 12.73 4.43
CA VAL A 141 1.31 13.09 5.69
C VAL A 141 1.46 14.60 5.80
N ALA A 142 1.06 15.17 6.93
CA ALA A 142 1.15 16.59 7.24
C ALA A 142 2.19 16.87 8.34
N ALA A 143 2.86 18.02 8.25
CA ALA A 143 3.80 18.46 9.28
C ALA A 143 3.08 18.67 10.61
N VAL A 144 3.69 18.22 11.70
CA VAL A 144 3.21 18.57 13.05
C VAL A 144 3.61 20.02 13.33
N VAL A 145 2.64 20.92 13.39
CA VAL A 145 2.89 22.32 13.78
C VAL A 145 2.96 22.36 15.31
N PRO A 146 4.10 22.73 15.93
CA PRO A 146 4.14 22.93 17.36
C PRO A 146 3.17 24.06 17.72
N GLU A 147 2.25 23.79 18.64
CA GLU A 147 1.40 24.83 19.22
C GLU A 147 2.29 25.75 20.07
N TYR A 148 2.65 26.89 19.49
CA TYR A 148 3.30 27.95 20.25
C TYR A 148 2.29 28.51 21.27
N GLN A 149 2.41 28.11 22.54
CA GLN A 149 1.70 28.73 23.66
C GLN A 149 2.27 30.12 23.99
N GLY A 150 2.27 31.01 22.99
CA GLY A 150 2.63 32.42 23.15
C GLY A 150 1.39 33.29 23.08
N THR A 151 0.83 33.67 24.23
CA THR A 151 -0.06 34.84 24.24
C THR A 151 0.81 36.08 24.17
N ILE A 152 0.53 36.99 23.23
CA ILE A 152 1.11 38.34 23.27
C ILE A 152 0.55 39.01 24.53
N SER A 153 1.30 38.98 25.63
CA SER A 153 0.83 39.52 26.91
C SER A 153 0.92 41.04 26.99
N ARG A 154 1.61 41.69 26.03
CA ARG A 154 1.79 43.15 26.03
C ARG A 154 2.08 43.72 24.64
N LYS A 155 1.24 44.66 24.20
CA LYS A 155 1.52 45.56 23.07
C LYS A 155 1.59 47.00 23.59
N GLU A 156 2.78 47.47 23.93
CA GLU A 156 3.01 48.89 24.28
C GLU A 156 4.11 49.46 23.39
N LEU A 157 3.84 50.60 22.73
CA LEU A 157 4.86 51.48 22.18
C LEU A 157 5.04 52.65 23.15
N LYS A 158 6.26 52.90 23.61
CA LYS A 158 6.61 54.16 24.28
C LYS A 158 7.25 55.10 23.26
N TYR A 159 6.62 56.26 23.06
CA TYR A 159 7.22 57.38 22.36
C TYR A 159 7.71 58.38 23.41
N ASP A 160 9.00 58.68 23.43
CA ASP A 160 9.54 59.81 24.20
C ASP A 160 9.42 61.07 23.34
N ALA A 161 8.23 61.67 23.38
CA ALA A 161 7.91 62.87 22.60
C ALA A 161 8.25 64.12 23.41
N THR A 162 9.52 64.51 23.45
CA THR A 162 9.89 65.90 23.77
C THR A 162 9.72 66.76 22.52
N ALA A 163 8.62 67.51 22.44
CA ALA A 163 8.40 68.51 21.41
C ALA A 163 9.02 69.86 21.84
N SER A 164 10.01 70.35 21.10
CA SER A 164 10.53 71.72 21.25
C SER A 164 9.85 72.67 20.24
N PRO A 165 9.52 73.92 20.61
CA PRO A 165 8.93 74.89 19.67
C PRO A 165 9.91 75.29 18.56
N ILE A 166 9.40 75.42 17.34
CA ILE A 166 10.15 75.98 16.19
C ILE A 166 10.00 77.51 16.24
N PRO A 167 11.08 78.29 16.36
CA PRO A 167 10.99 79.75 16.28
C PRO A 167 10.73 80.16 14.83
N VAL A 168 9.71 81.00 14.61
CA VAL A 168 9.51 81.71 13.34
C VAL A 168 10.10 83.12 13.49
N GLY A 169 11.07 83.45 12.64
CA GLY A 169 11.65 84.78 12.49
C GLY A 169 11.09 85.49 11.27
#